data_AF-A0A3N5H493-F1
#
_entry.id   AF-A0A3N5H493-F1
#
_cell.length_a   1.000
_cell.length_b   1.000
_cell.length_c   1.000
_cell.angle_alpha   90.00
_cell.angle_beta   90.00
_cell.angle_gamma   90.00
#
_symmetry.space_group_name_H-M   'P 1'
#
loop_
_entity.id
_entity.type
_entity.pdbx_description
1 polymer ?
#
loop_
_entity_poly.entity_id
_entity_poly.type
_entity_poly.pdbx_seq_one_letter_code
_entity_poly.pdbx_strand_id
1 'polypeptide(L)'
;MFVPRRGLQRIPSLATCMTPAGGVKRGRPMRSALLSSVLTAALASAAPLPGVLELKAAADQLVPTPITADLGGMPASERKALARLLQAARVMDPLFLRQSWAGSEAWLVKLARDTTPLGQARLRLFLLNQGPWDRLAHYAPFLPGVPPKPASGNFYPAGATKEDVSRWLSTLSPEERARASSFFTTIRRGPNGAFTIVPYSLEYQGELARAAGLLREAAGSTEQPALRSFLEKRAAALLNDDYAESDVAWMQLDTSIDPTFGPYETYEDEWFNQKAAFEAFITVVDAKETEKLKRFSSQLQALENALPMEDRYRNPKIGALAPIRVVNSVFAAGDANRGVQTAAYNLPNDERTVAAHGSKRVLLRNMDLAKFEKTLVPIAKIAIAPDLVRSVQFDPFFTQILMHELMHGIGPQRIVVNGRESTPRAELQEVSSTIEECKADVVGIWAMQRLVSQGQL
;
A
#
# COMPACT_ATOMS: atom_id res chain seq x y z
N MET A 1 -44.79 -9.83 20.66
CA MET A 1 -44.85 -11.20 20.10
C MET A 1 -43.47 -11.80 20.31
N PHE A 2 -43.32 -12.59 21.38
CA PHE A 2 -42.06 -13.12 21.91
C PHE A 2 -41.75 -14.48 21.29
N VAL A 3 -40.51 -14.71 20.84
CA VAL A 3 -39.90 -16.04 20.68
C VAL A 3 -38.43 -15.95 21.15
N PRO A 4 -37.89 -16.92 21.92
CA PRO A 4 -36.78 -16.68 22.84
C PRO A 4 -35.41 -17.21 22.38
N ARG A 5 -34.37 -16.70 23.06
CA ARG A 5 -32.93 -17.03 22.99
C ARG A 5 -32.66 -18.53 23.18
N ARG A 6 -31.81 -19.12 22.32
CA ARG A 6 -31.17 -20.43 22.55
C ARG A 6 -29.85 -20.25 23.30
N GLY A 7 -29.71 -21.00 24.38
CA GLY A 7 -28.53 -21.02 25.24
C GLY A 7 -27.39 -21.91 24.73
N LEU A 8 -26.20 -21.58 25.20
CA LEU A 8 -24.95 -22.32 25.07
C LEU A 8 -25.07 -23.74 25.65
N GLN A 9 -24.50 -24.72 24.96
CA GLN A 9 -24.17 -26.04 25.53
C GLN A 9 -22.66 -26.29 25.50
N ARG A 10 -22.21 -26.89 26.60
CA ARG A 10 -20.83 -27.12 27.03
C ARG A 10 -20.17 -28.29 26.28
N ILE A 11 -18.86 -28.17 26.14
CA ILE A 11 -17.87 -29.19 25.73
C ILE A 11 -17.65 -30.18 26.88
N PRO A 12 -17.47 -31.49 26.61
CA PRO A 12 -16.72 -32.39 27.48
C PRO A 12 -15.38 -32.81 26.87
N SER A 13 -14.37 -32.99 27.73
CA SER A 13 -12.99 -33.35 27.41
C SER A 13 -12.66 -34.77 27.89
N LEU A 14 -11.67 -35.37 27.21
CA LEU A 14 -10.73 -36.43 27.64
C LEU A 14 -11.26 -37.86 27.88
N ALA A 15 -10.73 -38.82 27.12
CA ALA A 15 -9.96 -39.95 27.67
C ALA A 15 -9.22 -40.75 26.57
N THR A 16 -7.94 -40.96 26.85
CA THR A 16 -6.93 -41.77 26.17
C THR A 16 -7.16 -43.27 26.43
N CYS A 17 -6.87 -44.17 25.48
CA CYS A 17 -6.49 -45.55 25.79
C CYS A 17 -5.64 -46.19 24.68
N MET A 18 -4.54 -46.82 25.10
CA MET A 18 -3.52 -47.49 24.28
C MET A 18 -3.88 -48.97 23.97
N THR A 19 -3.51 -49.41 22.75
CA THR A 19 -2.98 -50.72 22.22
C THR A 19 -3.12 -52.04 23.02
N PRO A 20 -3.23 -53.23 22.37
CA PRO A 20 -2.06 -53.92 21.81
C PRO A 20 -2.23 -54.72 20.50
N ALA A 21 -1.07 -55.17 20.01
CA ALA A 21 -0.75 -55.82 18.74
C ALA A 21 -1.19 -57.29 18.58
N GLY A 22 -1.17 -57.78 17.32
CA GLY A 22 -0.81 -59.16 16.98
C GLY A 22 -1.69 -59.84 15.92
N GLY A 23 -1.05 -60.40 14.87
CA GLY A 23 -1.62 -61.55 14.12
C GLY A 23 -1.48 -61.54 12.61
N VAL A 24 -0.38 -62.11 12.11
CA VAL A 24 -0.17 -62.51 10.70
C VAL A 24 -0.94 -63.80 10.38
N LYS A 25 -1.71 -63.84 9.28
CA LYS A 25 -1.96 -65.08 8.50
C LYS A 25 -2.15 -64.79 7.00
N ARG A 26 -1.40 -65.54 6.17
CA ARG A 26 -1.47 -65.62 4.70
C ARG A 26 -2.62 -66.52 4.25
N GLY A 27 -3.21 -66.26 3.07
CA GLY A 27 -3.94 -67.30 2.34
C GLY A 27 -4.82 -66.89 1.14
N ARG A 28 -4.20 -66.89 -0.05
CA ARG A 28 -4.73 -67.22 -1.40
C ARG A 28 -5.52 -66.20 -2.25
N PRO A 29 -5.43 -66.32 -3.60
CA PRO A 29 -5.49 -65.20 -4.53
C PRO A 29 -6.86 -65.08 -5.20
N MET A 30 -7.31 -63.84 -5.43
CA MET A 30 -8.50 -63.59 -6.22
C MET A 30 -8.18 -62.59 -7.34
N ARG A 31 -8.40 -63.13 -8.55
CA ARG A 31 -8.27 -62.57 -9.89
C ARG A 31 -8.48 -61.06 -10.01
N SER A 32 -7.52 -60.43 -10.69
CA SER A 32 -7.61 -59.09 -11.27
C SER A 32 -8.86 -58.93 -12.12
N ALA A 33 -9.70 -57.95 -11.77
CA ALA A 33 -10.63 -57.31 -12.69
C ALA A 33 -10.27 -55.83 -12.73
N LEU A 34 -9.78 -55.38 -13.89
CA LEU A 34 -9.53 -53.97 -14.17
C LEU A 34 -10.85 -53.19 -14.03
N LEU A 35 -10.96 -52.36 -12.99
CA LEU A 35 -11.87 -51.22 -13.04
C LEU A 35 -11.17 -50.12 -13.84
N SER A 36 -11.68 -49.89 -15.05
CA SER A 36 -11.41 -48.68 -15.80
C SER A 36 -12.01 -47.50 -15.04
N SER A 37 -11.17 -46.75 -14.33
CA SER A 37 -11.53 -45.46 -13.77
C SER A 37 -11.66 -44.45 -14.92
N VAL A 38 -12.90 -44.23 -15.36
CA VAL A 38 -13.24 -43.07 -16.17
C VAL A 38 -12.97 -41.83 -15.32
N LEU A 39 -11.87 -41.15 -15.63
CA LEU A 39 -11.54 -39.86 -15.07
C LEU A 39 -12.51 -38.83 -15.68
N THR A 40 -13.70 -38.67 -15.09
CA THR A 40 -14.54 -37.51 -15.35
C THR A 40 -13.80 -36.30 -14.81
N ALA A 41 -13.04 -35.62 -15.67
CA ALA A 41 -12.60 -34.26 -15.42
C ALA A 41 -13.86 -33.42 -15.19
N ALA A 42 -14.10 -33.04 -13.93
CA ALA A 42 -15.09 -32.04 -13.60
C ALA A 42 -14.63 -30.74 -14.26
N LEU A 43 -15.21 -30.42 -15.42
CA LEU A 43 -15.23 -29.07 -15.95
C LEU A 43 -15.95 -28.23 -14.88
N ALA A 44 -15.17 -27.59 -14.00
CA ALA A 44 -15.69 -26.52 -13.17
C ALA A 44 -16.27 -25.49 -14.13
N SER A 45 -17.60 -25.44 -14.23
CA SER A 45 -18.29 -24.40 -14.98
C SER A 45 -17.82 -23.07 -14.39
N ALA A 46 -17.02 -22.32 -15.15
CA ALA A 46 -16.64 -20.97 -14.77
C ALA A 46 -17.94 -20.21 -14.46
N ALA A 47 -17.98 -19.53 -13.31
CA ALA A 47 -19.12 -18.70 -12.95
C ALA A 47 -19.45 -17.76 -14.12
N PRO A 48 -20.74 -17.52 -14.42
CA PRO A 48 -21.11 -16.62 -15.50
C PRO A 48 -20.50 -15.24 -15.24
N LEU A 49 -20.02 -14.59 -16.30
CA LEU A 49 -19.46 -13.24 -16.20
C LEU A 49 -20.54 -12.26 -15.72
N PRO A 50 -20.16 -11.26 -14.90
CA PRO A 50 -21.12 -10.32 -14.37
C PRO A 50 -21.75 -9.47 -15.47
N GLY A 51 -23.06 -9.29 -15.37
CA GLY A 51 -23.86 -8.37 -16.16
C GLY A 51 -23.75 -6.92 -15.69
N VAL A 52 -24.49 -6.03 -16.34
CA VAL A 52 -24.41 -4.57 -16.10
C VAL A 52 -24.69 -4.19 -14.65
N LEU A 53 -25.70 -4.79 -14.01
CA LEU A 53 -26.10 -4.46 -12.64
C LEU A 53 -25.04 -4.90 -11.62
N GLU A 54 -24.48 -6.09 -11.79
CA GLU A 54 -23.45 -6.65 -10.91
C GLU A 54 -22.15 -5.84 -11.02
N LEU A 55 -21.74 -5.48 -12.23
CA LEU A 55 -20.57 -4.61 -12.46
C LEU A 55 -20.74 -3.22 -11.85
N LYS A 56 -21.95 -2.63 -11.95
CA LYS A 56 -22.26 -1.35 -11.30
C LYS A 56 -22.22 -1.47 -9.79
N ALA A 57 -22.84 -2.49 -9.22
CA ALA A 57 -22.81 -2.74 -7.78
C ALA A 57 -21.38 -2.95 -7.26
N ALA A 58 -20.54 -3.69 -7.99
CA ALA A 58 -19.13 -3.84 -7.68
C ALA A 58 -18.39 -2.50 -7.68
N ALA A 59 -18.56 -1.68 -8.73
CA ALA A 59 -17.97 -0.35 -8.81
C ALA A 59 -18.50 0.61 -7.73
N ASP A 60 -19.76 0.48 -7.33
CA ASP A 60 -20.41 1.36 -6.35
C ASP A 60 -20.01 1.04 -4.89
N GLN A 61 -19.29 -0.06 -4.64
CA GLN A 61 -18.56 -0.25 -3.37
C GLN A 61 -17.49 0.84 -3.17
N LEU A 62 -16.96 1.40 -4.25
CA LEU A 62 -16.08 2.57 -4.25
C LEU A 62 -16.92 3.82 -4.50
N VAL A 63 -17.43 4.41 -3.41
CA VAL A 63 -18.38 5.53 -3.46
C VAL A 63 -17.75 6.76 -4.14
N PRO A 64 -18.30 7.22 -5.28
CA PRO A 64 -17.81 8.43 -5.94
C PRO A 64 -17.89 9.64 -4.98
N THR A 65 -16.73 10.23 -4.70
CA THR A 65 -16.60 11.32 -3.75
C THR A 65 -15.72 12.41 -4.35
N PRO A 66 -16.22 13.65 -4.51
CA PRO A 66 -15.39 14.76 -4.93
C PRO A 66 -14.27 15.01 -3.90
N ILE A 67 -13.03 14.94 -4.36
CA ILE A 67 -11.85 15.29 -3.55
C ILE A 67 -11.41 16.70 -3.95
N THR A 68 -11.37 17.60 -2.97
CA THR A 68 -11.00 19.01 -3.18
C THR A 68 -9.90 19.40 -2.22
N ALA A 69 -9.07 20.36 -2.63
CA ALA A 69 -8.09 21.01 -1.78
C ALA A 69 -8.21 22.52 -1.96
N ASP A 70 -8.06 23.28 -0.87
CA ASP A 70 -8.02 24.73 -0.94
C ASP A 70 -6.69 25.19 -1.55
N LEU A 71 -6.79 25.90 -2.68
CA LEU A 71 -5.64 26.51 -3.35
C LEU A 71 -5.64 28.03 -3.13
N GLY A 72 -6.49 28.57 -2.26
CA GLY A 72 -6.52 29.97 -1.87
C GLY A 72 -5.15 30.43 -1.37
N GLY A 73 -4.72 31.63 -1.77
CA GLY A 73 -3.41 32.16 -1.39
C GLY A 73 -2.20 31.55 -2.11
N MET A 74 -2.37 30.46 -2.89
CA MET A 74 -1.26 29.90 -3.67
C MET A 74 -0.79 30.89 -4.77
N PRO A 75 0.52 31.25 -4.81
CA PRO A 75 1.08 32.12 -5.83
C PRO A 75 0.92 31.57 -7.26
N ALA A 76 0.93 32.45 -8.26
CA ALA A 76 0.78 32.06 -9.66
C ALA A 76 1.91 31.13 -10.16
N SER A 77 3.14 31.31 -9.66
CA SER A 77 4.29 30.43 -9.88
C SER A 77 4.00 29.00 -9.42
N GLU A 78 3.51 28.84 -8.19
CA GLU A 78 3.17 27.53 -7.62
C GLU A 78 1.97 26.87 -8.30
N ARG A 79 0.97 27.65 -8.75
CA ARG A 79 -0.14 27.09 -9.56
C ARG A 79 0.35 26.53 -10.90
N LYS A 80 1.31 27.20 -11.54
CA LYS A 80 1.94 26.70 -12.78
C LYS A 80 2.74 25.42 -12.51
N ALA A 81 3.52 25.39 -11.43
CA ALA A 81 4.24 24.20 -11.01
C ALA A 81 3.28 23.03 -10.72
N LEU A 82 2.20 23.28 -9.99
CA LEU A 82 1.14 22.30 -9.70
C LEU A 82 0.51 21.76 -10.99
N ALA A 83 0.18 22.61 -11.95
CA ALA A 83 -0.38 22.17 -13.23
C ALA A 83 0.56 21.22 -14.00
N ARG A 84 1.87 21.48 -13.98
CA ARG A 84 2.88 20.59 -14.58
C ARG A 84 3.04 19.28 -13.82
N LEU A 85 3.00 19.32 -12.49
CA LEU A 85 2.97 18.12 -11.65
C LEU A 85 1.76 17.23 -11.95
N LEU A 86 0.57 17.82 -12.11
CA LEU A 86 -0.64 17.06 -12.49
C LEU A 86 -0.50 16.39 -13.87
N GLN A 87 0.15 17.07 -14.83
CA GLN A 87 0.44 16.48 -16.13
C GLN A 87 1.45 15.34 -16.02
N ALA A 88 2.48 15.49 -15.19
CA ALA A 88 3.47 14.45 -14.94
C ALA A 88 2.83 13.23 -14.26
N ALA A 89 1.97 13.46 -13.27
CA ALA A 89 1.34 12.39 -12.48
C ALA A 89 0.46 11.48 -13.34
N ARG A 90 -0.23 12.03 -14.34
CA ARG A 90 -1.02 11.24 -15.31
C ARG A 90 -0.20 10.24 -16.12
N VAL A 91 1.12 10.38 -16.17
CA VAL A 91 2.01 9.39 -16.80
C VAL A 91 2.11 8.11 -15.95
N MET A 92 1.82 8.18 -14.65
CA MET A 92 1.88 7.02 -13.75
C MET A 92 0.76 6.01 -13.99
N ASP A 93 -0.43 6.45 -14.41
CA ASP A 93 -1.55 5.55 -14.70
C ASP A 93 -1.18 4.48 -15.76
N PRO A 94 -0.73 4.84 -16.98
CA PRO A 94 -0.36 3.83 -17.97
C PRO A 94 0.89 3.01 -17.57
N LEU A 95 1.85 3.61 -16.85
CA LEU A 95 3.02 2.88 -16.34
C LEU A 95 2.60 1.76 -15.39
N PHE A 96 1.78 2.10 -14.39
CA PHE A 96 1.27 1.15 -13.42
C PHE A 96 0.36 0.11 -14.06
N LEU A 97 -0.53 0.53 -14.97
CA LEU A 97 -1.40 -0.39 -15.70
C LEU A 97 -0.60 -1.47 -16.45
N ARG A 98 0.54 -1.08 -17.05
CA ARG A 98 1.48 -1.99 -17.72
C ARG A 98 2.26 -2.86 -16.73
N GLN A 99 2.63 -2.33 -15.56
CA GLN A 99 3.28 -3.08 -14.47
C GLN A 99 2.35 -4.15 -13.88
N SER A 100 1.06 -3.84 -13.71
CA SER A 100 0.08 -4.79 -13.19
C SER A 100 -0.13 -5.96 -14.14
N TRP A 101 -0.29 -5.70 -15.45
CA TRP A 101 -0.40 -6.76 -16.45
C TRP A 101 -0.12 -6.30 -17.88
N ALA A 102 0.66 -7.09 -18.61
CA ALA A 102 0.99 -6.83 -20.02
C ALA A 102 -0.23 -6.77 -20.96
N GLY A 103 -1.33 -7.45 -20.62
CA GLY A 103 -2.56 -7.46 -21.42
C GLY A 103 -3.47 -6.24 -21.19
N SER A 104 -3.20 -5.42 -20.18
CA SER A 104 -4.11 -4.34 -19.77
C SER A 104 -4.30 -3.27 -20.84
N GLU A 105 -3.25 -2.88 -21.56
CA GLU A 105 -3.34 -1.83 -22.57
C GLU A 105 -4.23 -2.25 -23.75
N ALA A 106 -4.13 -3.50 -24.20
CA ALA A 106 -5.00 -4.05 -25.24
C ALA A 106 -6.48 -4.07 -24.81
N TRP A 107 -6.74 -4.41 -23.54
CA TRP A 107 -8.09 -4.35 -22.98
C TRP A 107 -8.63 -2.94 -22.86
N LEU A 108 -7.81 -1.99 -22.41
CA LEU A 108 -8.21 -0.59 -22.31
C LEU A 108 -8.67 -0.05 -23.67
N VAL A 109 -7.92 -0.34 -24.74
CA VAL A 109 -8.30 0.06 -26.12
C VAL A 109 -9.62 -0.58 -26.54
N LYS A 110 -9.83 -1.86 -26.23
CA LYS A 110 -11.08 -2.58 -26.56
C LYS A 110 -12.27 -1.99 -25.79
N LEU A 111 -12.13 -1.77 -24.48
CA LEU A 111 -13.18 -1.24 -23.62
C LEU A 111 -13.53 0.21 -23.96
N ALA A 112 -12.55 1.04 -24.28
CA ALA A 112 -12.76 2.43 -24.69
C ALA A 112 -13.62 2.57 -25.97
N ARG A 113 -13.64 1.54 -26.82
CA ARG A 113 -14.46 1.51 -28.05
C ARG A 113 -15.85 0.92 -27.83
N ASP A 114 -16.09 0.21 -26.74
CA ASP A 114 -17.38 -0.40 -26.43
C ASP A 114 -18.29 0.59 -25.70
N THR A 115 -19.17 1.25 -26.46
CA THR A 115 -20.13 2.24 -25.95
C THR A 115 -21.42 1.62 -25.43
N THR A 116 -21.56 0.28 -25.45
CA THR A 116 -22.73 -0.38 -24.88
C THR A 116 -22.79 -0.18 -23.36
N PRO A 117 -23.97 -0.31 -22.71
CA PRO A 117 -24.07 -0.26 -21.26
C PRO A 117 -23.16 -1.25 -20.54
N LEU A 118 -22.91 -2.42 -21.13
CA LEU A 118 -21.99 -3.43 -20.61
C LEU A 118 -20.53 -3.02 -20.78
N GLY A 119 -20.16 -2.52 -21.96
CA GLY A 119 -18.83 -1.98 -22.23
C GLY A 119 -18.44 -0.85 -21.26
N GLN A 120 -19.35 0.09 -21.04
CA GLN A 120 -19.12 1.21 -20.12
C GLN A 120 -19.03 0.78 -18.66
N ALA A 121 -19.86 -0.18 -18.22
CA ALA A 121 -19.76 -0.75 -16.87
C ALA A 121 -18.42 -1.48 -16.67
N ARG A 122 -17.98 -2.24 -17.67
CA ARG A 122 -16.66 -2.91 -17.69
C ARG A 122 -15.51 -1.90 -17.67
N LEU A 123 -15.57 -0.85 -18.50
CA LEU A 123 -14.56 0.20 -18.55
C LEU A 123 -14.43 0.91 -17.20
N ARG A 124 -15.56 1.28 -16.58
CA ARG A 124 -15.56 1.91 -15.25
C ARG A 124 -14.87 1.03 -14.21
N LEU A 125 -15.25 -0.25 -14.11
CA LEU A 125 -14.66 -1.16 -13.13
C LEU A 125 -13.19 -1.46 -13.43
N PHE A 126 -12.81 -1.53 -14.72
CA PHE A 126 -11.43 -1.69 -15.17
C PHE A 126 -10.54 -0.54 -14.74
N LEU A 127 -10.99 0.71 -14.95
CA LEU A 127 -10.24 1.89 -14.55
C LEU A 127 -10.10 1.99 -13.02
N LEU A 128 -11.17 1.70 -12.27
CA LEU A 128 -11.14 1.71 -10.80
C LEU A 128 -10.16 0.67 -10.24
N ASN A 129 -10.02 -0.49 -10.87
CA ASN A 129 -9.13 -1.56 -10.40
C ASN A 129 -7.74 -1.54 -11.05
N GLN A 130 -7.51 -0.66 -12.03
CA GLN A 130 -6.32 -0.65 -12.90
C GLN A 130 -6.04 -2.03 -13.52
N GLY A 131 -7.11 -2.70 -13.98
CA GLY A 131 -7.02 -4.04 -14.54
C GLY A 131 -8.36 -4.78 -14.57
N PRO A 132 -8.40 -5.98 -15.17
CA PRO A 132 -9.63 -6.76 -15.38
C PRO A 132 -10.07 -7.64 -14.18
N TRP A 133 -9.52 -7.39 -12.99
CA TRP A 133 -9.79 -8.14 -11.77
C TRP A 133 -10.34 -7.23 -10.69
N ASP A 134 -11.40 -7.65 -10.01
CA ASP A 134 -12.00 -6.88 -8.92
C ASP A 134 -11.19 -7.07 -7.62
N ARG A 135 -10.49 -6.02 -7.19
CA ARG A 135 -9.61 -6.03 -6.01
C ARG A 135 -10.39 -6.24 -4.71
N LEU A 136 -11.67 -5.87 -4.66
CA LEU A 136 -12.53 -6.07 -3.49
C LEU A 136 -13.17 -7.47 -3.46
N ALA A 137 -13.20 -8.17 -4.60
CA ALA A 137 -13.73 -9.52 -4.73
C ALA A 137 -12.61 -10.55 -4.96
N HIS A 138 -11.53 -10.47 -4.17
CA HIS A 138 -10.39 -11.40 -4.20
C HIS A 138 -9.80 -11.59 -5.61
N TYR A 139 -9.71 -10.51 -6.39
CA TYR A 139 -9.20 -10.51 -7.76
C TYR A 139 -9.98 -11.40 -8.72
N ALA A 140 -11.29 -11.58 -8.51
CA ALA A 140 -12.15 -12.27 -9.47
C ALA A 140 -12.13 -11.54 -10.83
N PRO A 141 -11.87 -12.25 -11.95
CA PRO A 141 -11.89 -11.63 -13.28
C PRO A 141 -13.34 -11.29 -13.69
N PHE A 142 -13.54 -10.11 -14.26
CA PHE A 142 -14.87 -9.66 -14.73
C PHE A 142 -14.94 -9.44 -16.26
N LEU A 143 -13.86 -9.74 -16.98
CA LEU A 143 -13.80 -9.68 -18.44
C LEU A 143 -13.65 -11.08 -19.07
N PRO A 144 -14.21 -11.31 -20.27
CA PRO A 144 -14.15 -12.62 -20.92
C PRO A 144 -12.74 -12.98 -21.38
N GLY A 145 -12.31 -14.21 -21.11
CA GLY A 145 -11.01 -14.74 -21.57
C GLY A 145 -9.80 -14.17 -20.84
N VAL A 146 -10.00 -13.44 -19.73
CA VAL A 146 -8.92 -12.97 -18.87
C VAL A 146 -8.49 -14.09 -17.93
N PRO A 147 -7.17 -14.36 -17.80
CA PRO A 147 -6.66 -15.38 -16.87
C PRO A 147 -6.81 -14.92 -15.41
N PRO A 148 -6.57 -15.78 -14.41
CA PRO A 148 -6.33 -15.32 -13.03
C PRO A 148 -5.25 -14.22 -13.00
N LYS A 149 -5.33 -13.31 -12.02
CA LYS A 149 -4.33 -12.25 -11.87
C LYS A 149 -2.93 -12.89 -11.72
N PRO A 150 -1.95 -12.50 -12.54
CA PRO A 150 -0.60 -13.01 -12.38
C PRO A 150 0.02 -12.40 -11.11
N ALA A 151 0.44 -13.27 -10.19
CA ALA A 151 1.16 -12.89 -8.97
C ALA A 151 2.51 -12.20 -9.27
N SER A 152 3.08 -12.42 -10.45
CA SER A 152 4.30 -11.76 -10.92
C SER A 152 4.13 -10.30 -11.34
N GLY A 153 2.89 -9.83 -11.46
CA GLY A 153 2.55 -8.70 -12.32
C GLY A 153 3.18 -8.87 -13.71
N ASN A 154 3.71 -7.78 -14.26
CA ASN A 154 4.52 -7.74 -15.48
C ASN A 154 6.01 -7.46 -15.19
N PHE A 155 6.50 -7.78 -14.00
CA PHE A 155 7.88 -7.50 -13.61
C PHE A 155 8.87 -8.58 -14.02
N TYR A 156 8.36 -9.78 -14.32
CA TYR A 156 9.15 -10.98 -14.63
C TYR A 156 8.88 -11.49 -16.05
N PRO A 157 9.71 -12.41 -16.58
CA PRO A 157 9.56 -12.84 -17.96
C PRO A 157 8.26 -13.59 -18.20
N ALA A 158 7.61 -13.33 -19.34
CA ALA A 158 6.41 -14.03 -19.73
C ALA A 158 6.61 -15.56 -19.74
N GLY A 159 5.65 -16.28 -19.16
CA GLY A 159 5.66 -17.73 -19.04
C GLY A 159 6.72 -18.31 -18.09
N ALA A 160 7.48 -17.48 -17.35
CA ALA A 160 8.31 -17.96 -16.26
C ALA A 160 7.46 -18.33 -15.04
N THR A 161 8.01 -19.18 -14.18
CA THR A 161 7.48 -19.44 -12.83
C THR A 161 8.33 -18.72 -11.77
N LYS A 162 7.80 -18.60 -10.54
CA LYS A 162 8.56 -18.10 -9.39
C LYS A 162 9.82 -18.95 -9.15
N GLU A 163 9.73 -20.25 -9.35
CA GLU A 163 10.83 -21.21 -9.21
C GLU A 163 11.91 -21.02 -10.28
N ASP A 164 11.53 -20.73 -11.52
CA ASP A 164 12.50 -20.43 -12.59
C ASP A 164 13.33 -19.20 -12.25
N VAL A 165 12.66 -18.13 -11.81
CA VAL A 165 13.34 -16.88 -11.41
C VAL A 165 14.21 -17.13 -10.19
N SER A 166 13.73 -17.86 -9.18
CA SER A 166 14.50 -18.20 -7.98
C SER A 166 15.77 -19.00 -8.31
N ARG A 167 15.65 -19.97 -9.23
CA ARG A 167 16.78 -20.77 -9.69
C ARG A 167 17.80 -19.90 -10.42
N TRP A 168 17.35 -19.04 -11.32
CA TRP A 168 18.25 -18.12 -12.02
C TRP A 168 18.94 -17.14 -11.06
N LEU A 169 18.22 -16.57 -10.09
CA LEU A 169 18.81 -15.70 -9.06
C LEU A 169 19.92 -16.42 -8.26
N SER A 170 19.80 -17.74 -8.07
CA SER A 170 20.82 -18.54 -7.35
C SER A 170 22.11 -18.77 -8.15
N THR A 171 22.09 -18.58 -9.48
CA THR A 171 23.27 -18.72 -10.34
C THR A 171 24.06 -17.43 -10.50
N LEU A 172 23.50 -16.30 -10.08
CA LEU A 172 24.11 -14.99 -10.22
C LEU A 172 25.19 -14.75 -9.15
N SER A 173 26.18 -13.92 -9.48
CA SER A 173 27.08 -13.36 -8.46
C SER A 173 26.28 -12.53 -7.43
N PRO A 174 26.80 -12.31 -6.21
CA PRO A 174 26.12 -11.49 -5.21
C PRO A 174 25.73 -10.09 -5.71
N GLU A 175 26.58 -9.46 -6.52
CA GLU A 175 26.33 -8.14 -7.11
C GLU A 175 25.19 -8.17 -8.14
N GLU A 176 25.23 -9.12 -9.08
CA GLU A 176 24.17 -9.29 -10.07
C GLU A 176 22.84 -9.66 -9.42
N ARG A 177 22.87 -10.50 -8.38
CA ARG A 177 21.68 -10.85 -7.61
C ARG A 177 21.08 -9.63 -6.92
N ALA A 178 21.90 -8.75 -6.33
CA ALA A 178 21.42 -7.50 -5.75
C ALA A 178 20.77 -6.59 -6.80
N ARG A 179 21.36 -6.49 -8.00
CA ARG A 179 20.77 -5.74 -9.12
C ARG A 179 19.46 -6.37 -9.61
N ALA A 180 19.42 -7.70 -9.74
CA ALA A 180 18.23 -8.44 -10.15
C ALA A 180 17.09 -8.36 -9.14
N SER A 181 17.41 -8.21 -7.84
CA SER A 181 16.45 -8.05 -6.75
C SER A 181 16.15 -6.59 -6.38
N SER A 182 16.72 -5.63 -7.10
CA SER A 182 16.44 -4.19 -6.90
C SER A 182 14.97 -3.87 -7.14
N PHE A 183 14.48 -2.84 -6.44
CA PHE A 183 13.18 -2.20 -6.65
C PHE A 183 12.98 -1.71 -8.09
N PHE A 184 14.05 -1.31 -8.77
CA PHE A 184 14.00 -0.53 -10.01
C PHE A 184 14.48 -1.33 -11.23
N THR A 185 14.33 -2.66 -11.20
CA THR A 185 14.67 -3.52 -12.34
C THR A 185 13.55 -4.50 -12.64
N THR A 186 13.27 -4.73 -13.93
CA THR A 186 12.48 -5.87 -14.38
C THR A 186 13.40 -7.01 -14.79
N ILE A 187 12.86 -8.23 -14.81
CA ILE A 187 13.54 -9.40 -15.38
C ILE A 187 12.84 -9.75 -16.69
N ARG A 188 13.63 -9.91 -17.76
CA ARG A 188 13.15 -10.22 -19.11
C ARG A 188 13.88 -11.42 -19.70
N ARG A 189 13.30 -12.05 -20.73
CA ARG A 189 14.04 -13.01 -21.56
C ARG A 189 14.80 -12.25 -22.64
N GLY A 190 16.11 -12.44 -22.69
CA GLY A 190 16.96 -11.94 -23.77
C GLY A 190 16.81 -12.76 -25.06
N PRO A 191 17.47 -12.33 -26.15
CA PRO A 191 17.36 -12.98 -27.47
C PRO A 191 17.79 -14.45 -27.49
N ASN A 192 18.69 -14.84 -26.59
CA ASN A 192 19.16 -16.23 -26.43
C ASN A 192 18.26 -17.07 -25.52
N GLY A 193 17.12 -16.54 -25.06
CA GLY A 193 16.19 -17.20 -24.14
C GLY A 193 16.58 -17.14 -22.66
N ALA A 194 17.79 -16.67 -22.32
CA ALA A 194 18.25 -16.49 -20.95
C ALA A 194 17.59 -15.28 -20.28
N PHE A 195 17.51 -15.28 -18.95
CA PHE A 195 17.01 -14.13 -18.20
C PHE A 195 18.06 -13.02 -18.14
N THR A 196 17.58 -11.78 -18.24
CA THR A 196 18.39 -10.57 -18.16
C THR A 196 17.71 -9.53 -17.27
N ILE A 197 18.52 -8.66 -16.67
CA ILE A 197 18.10 -7.55 -15.81
C ILE A 197 17.90 -6.33 -16.71
N VAL A 198 16.70 -5.72 -16.67
CA VAL A 198 16.39 -4.50 -17.41
C VAL A 198 16.07 -3.38 -16.41
N PRO A 199 16.87 -2.29 -16.37
CA PRO A 199 16.58 -1.15 -15.51
C PRO A 199 15.25 -0.47 -15.86
N TYR A 200 14.55 0.10 -14.88
CA TYR A 200 13.28 0.80 -15.09
C TYR A 200 13.42 2.00 -16.03
N SER A 201 14.50 2.77 -15.89
CA SER A 201 14.85 3.87 -16.80
C SER A 201 14.94 3.45 -18.28
N LEU A 202 15.24 2.18 -18.55
CA LEU A 202 15.26 1.61 -19.90
C LEU A 202 13.92 0.96 -20.27
N GLU A 203 13.34 0.14 -19.39
CA GLU A 203 12.06 -0.55 -19.62
C GLU A 203 10.92 0.44 -19.93
N TYR A 204 10.92 1.59 -19.26
CA TYR A 204 9.85 2.59 -19.31
C TYR A 204 10.32 3.94 -19.88
N GLN A 205 11.40 3.92 -20.67
CA GLN A 205 12.18 5.11 -21.05
C GLN A 205 11.34 6.25 -21.63
N GLY A 206 10.39 5.96 -22.53
CA GLY A 206 9.61 6.98 -23.23
C GLY A 206 8.72 7.79 -22.28
N GLU A 207 7.94 7.10 -21.45
CA GLU A 207 7.09 7.70 -20.44
C GLU A 207 7.91 8.40 -19.35
N LEU A 208 9.01 7.81 -18.89
CA LEU A 208 9.88 8.41 -17.87
C LEU A 208 10.58 9.67 -18.38
N ALA A 209 11.01 9.72 -19.64
CA ALA A 209 11.54 10.93 -20.26
C ALA A 209 10.50 12.06 -20.32
N ARG A 210 9.24 11.73 -20.66
CA ARG A 210 8.13 12.69 -20.64
C ARG A 210 7.85 13.21 -19.23
N ALA A 211 7.77 12.32 -18.25
CA ALA A 211 7.58 12.67 -16.84
C ALA A 211 8.71 13.57 -16.34
N ALA A 212 9.97 13.20 -16.60
CA ALA A 212 11.14 14.00 -16.23
C ALA A 212 11.13 15.41 -16.85
N GLY A 213 10.72 15.54 -18.12
CA GLY A 213 10.54 16.84 -18.76
C GLY A 213 9.53 17.73 -18.03
N LEU A 214 8.36 17.17 -17.69
CA LEU A 214 7.31 17.89 -16.97
C LEU A 214 7.72 18.28 -15.54
N LEU A 215 8.48 17.42 -14.85
CA LEU A 215 9.04 17.75 -13.54
C LEU A 215 10.04 18.91 -13.63
N ARG A 216 10.88 18.96 -14.68
CA ARG A 216 11.80 20.10 -14.91
C ARG A 216 11.03 21.39 -15.23
N GLU A 217 9.95 21.31 -16.01
CA GLU A 217 9.09 22.48 -16.25
C GLU A 217 8.42 22.98 -14.95
N ALA A 218 8.00 22.06 -14.07
CA ALA A 218 7.50 22.41 -12.75
C ALA A 218 8.58 23.08 -11.88
N ALA A 219 9.80 22.53 -11.90
CA ALA A 219 10.96 23.08 -11.19
C ALA A 219 11.33 24.50 -11.65
N GLY A 220 11.23 24.75 -12.96
CA GLY A 220 11.42 26.09 -13.55
C GLY A 220 10.28 27.07 -13.25
N SER A 221 9.12 26.59 -12.81
CA SER A 221 7.95 27.43 -12.49
C SER A 221 7.89 27.84 -11.01
N THR A 222 8.35 26.97 -10.10
CA THR A 222 8.30 27.22 -8.65
C THR A 222 9.37 28.21 -8.20
N GLU A 223 9.02 29.05 -7.23
CA GLU A 223 9.94 29.96 -6.54
C GLU A 223 10.50 29.33 -5.24
N GLN A 224 9.98 28.17 -4.83
CA GLN A 224 10.40 27.46 -3.62
C GLN A 224 11.65 26.61 -3.90
N PRO A 225 12.84 26.97 -3.34
CA PRO A 225 14.10 26.29 -3.69
C PRO A 225 14.12 24.80 -3.36
N ALA A 226 13.50 24.39 -2.24
CA ALA A 226 13.41 22.99 -1.85
C ALA A 226 12.56 22.17 -2.85
N LEU A 227 11.43 22.72 -3.30
CA LEU A 227 10.59 22.07 -4.32
C LEU A 227 11.35 21.96 -5.64
N ARG A 228 12.01 23.04 -6.09
CA ARG A 228 12.85 23.00 -7.30
C ARG A 228 13.90 21.90 -7.23
N SER A 229 14.66 21.85 -6.14
CA SER A 229 15.73 20.86 -5.97
C SER A 229 15.20 19.43 -6.00
N PHE A 230 14.09 19.16 -5.30
CA PHE A 230 13.44 17.85 -5.35
C PHE A 230 13.04 17.47 -6.78
N LEU A 231 12.35 18.36 -7.50
CA LEU A 231 11.84 18.08 -8.84
C LEU A 231 12.95 17.83 -9.86
N GLU A 232 14.05 18.59 -9.78
CA GLU A 232 15.23 18.39 -10.64
C GLU A 232 15.89 17.03 -10.37
N LYS A 233 16.12 16.70 -9.09
CA LYS A 233 16.70 15.41 -8.69
C LYS A 233 15.81 14.24 -9.04
N ARG A 234 14.49 14.36 -8.82
CA ARG A 234 13.53 13.32 -9.19
C ARG A 234 13.49 13.13 -10.69
N ALA A 235 13.52 14.21 -11.48
CA ALA A 235 13.61 14.11 -12.93
C ALA A 235 14.88 13.40 -13.41
N ALA A 236 16.01 13.56 -12.70
CA ALA A 236 17.23 12.82 -12.98
C ALA A 236 17.11 11.34 -12.59
N ALA A 237 16.55 11.06 -11.39
CA ALA A 237 16.34 9.72 -10.85
C ALA A 237 15.52 8.82 -11.80
N LEU A 238 14.46 9.36 -12.42
CA LEU A 238 13.65 8.62 -13.40
C LEU A 238 14.44 8.14 -14.62
N LEU A 239 15.61 8.72 -14.91
CA LEU A 239 16.42 8.43 -16.09
C LEU A 239 17.71 7.67 -15.78
N ASN A 240 18.09 7.54 -14.51
CA ASN A 240 19.31 6.86 -14.08
C ASN A 240 19.08 5.74 -13.04
N ASP A 241 17.84 5.56 -12.56
CA ASP A 241 17.42 4.60 -11.53
C ASP A 241 18.06 4.78 -10.14
N ASP A 242 18.70 5.92 -9.87
CA ASP A 242 19.19 6.29 -8.55
C ASP A 242 18.25 7.32 -7.89
N TYR A 243 17.42 6.85 -6.96
CA TYR A 243 16.40 7.65 -6.29
C TYR A 243 16.87 8.25 -4.96
N ALA A 244 18.01 7.82 -4.40
CA ALA A 244 18.40 8.11 -3.02
C ALA A 244 18.50 9.63 -2.77
N GLU A 245 19.23 10.36 -3.61
CA GLU A 245 19.38 11.82 -3.45
C GLU A 245 18.04 12.56 -3.60
N SER A 246 17.17 12.07 -4.49
CA SER A 246 15.86 12.67 -4.72
C SER A 246 14.90 12.39 -3.55
N ASP A 247 14.97 11.21 -2.93
CA ASP A 247 14.19 10.87 -1.74
C ASP A 247 14.64 11.66 -0.52
N VAL A 248 15.95 11.86 -0.34
CA VAL A 248 16.46 12.76 0.70
C VAL A 248 15.95 14.19 0.48
N ALA A 249 15.97 14.69 -0.75
CA ALA A 249 15.41 16.01 -1.07
C ALA A 249 13.89 16.08 -0.81
N TRP A 250 13.15 15.00 -1.10
CA TRP A 250 11.71 14.91 -0.83
C TRP A 250 11.37 14.94 0.66
N MET A 251 12.15 14.23 1.49
CA MET A 251 11.98 14.24 2.95
C MET A 251 12.22 15.62 3.56
N GLN A 252 13.06 16.43 2.90
CA GLN A 252 13.42 17.79 3.33
C GLN A 252 12.46 18.87 2.82
N LEU A 253 11.38 18.52 2.12
CA LEU A 253 10.40 19.50 1.64
C LEU A 253 9.73 20.25 2.81
N ASP A 254 9.91 21.56 2.81
CA ASP A 254 9.16 22.52 3.62
C ASP A 254 8.55 23.56 2.67
N THR A 255 7.50 23.14 1.97
CA THR A 255 6.91 23.84 0.82
C THR A 255 5.39 23.77 0.83
N SER A 256 4.71 24.60 0.04
CA SER A 256 3.24 24.61 -0.06
C SER A 256 2.66 23.43 -0.86
N ILE A 257 3.48 22.82 -1.72
CA ILE A 257 3.15 21.61 -2.49
C ILE A 257 4.06 20.49 -1.98
N ASP A 258 3.50 19.31 -1.73
CA ASP A 258 4.23 18.12 -1.30
C ASP A 258 3.97 16.96 -2.29
N PRO A 259 4.67 16.93 -3.43
CA PRO A 259 4.50 15.89 -4.42
C PRO A 259 5.30 14.63 -4.04
N THR A 260 4.62 13.49 -4.00
CA THR A 260 5.24 12.15 -4.02
C THR A 260 5.13 11.60 -5.44
N PHE A 261 6.23 11.13 -6.03
CA PHE A 261 6.27 10.82 -7.47
C PHE A 261 7.36 9.81 -7.84
N GLY A 262 7.04 8.56 -8.13
CA GLY A 262 8.06 7.58 -8.53
C GLY A 262 7.64 6.14 -8.27
N PRO A 263 8.59 5.20 -8.40
CA PRO A 263 8.38 3.80 -8.05
C PRO A 263 8.64 3.59 -6.54
N TYR A 264 7.63 3.12 -5.79
CA TYR A 264 7.73 2.98 -4.33
C TYR A 264 7.29 1.62 -3.78
N GLU A 265 5.99 1.34 -3.84
CA GLU A 265 5.41 0.18 -3.17
C GLU A 265 5.58 -1.10 -3.98
N THR A 266 5.75 -2.24 -3.30
CA THR A 266 6.04 -3.53 -3.95
C THR A 266 4.88 -4.52 -3.97
N TYR A 267 3.70 -4.12 -3.48
CA TYR A 267 2.54 -4.99 -3.30
C TYR A 267 2.05 -5.68 -4.58
N GLU A 268 2.27 -5.07 -5.74
CA GLU A 268 1.85 -5.63 -7.03
C GLU A 268 2.77 -6.79 -7.51
N ASP A 269 3.96 -6.94 -6.90
CA ASP A 269 4.82 -8.11 -7.01
C ASP A 269 4.54 -9.10 -5.85
N GLU A 270 3.57 -9.99 -6.07
CA GLU A 270 3.20 -11.01 -5.10
C GLU A 270 4.15 -12.23 -5.11
N TRP A 271 5.12 -12.28 -6.02
CA TRP A 271 6.13 -13.34 -6.00
C TRP A 271 7.20 -13.07 -4.96
N PHE A 272 7.79 -11.88 -4.99
CA PHE A 272 8.96 -11.59 -4.16
C PHE A 272 8.82 -10.30 -3.35
N ASN A 273 7.79 -9.49 -3.60
CA ASN A 273 7.58 -8.19 -2.98
C ASN A 273 8.82 -7.28 -3.12
N GLN A 274 9.52 -7.40 -4.26
CA GLN A 274 10.77 -6.71 -4.57
C GLN A 274 10.59 -5.59 -5.58
N LYS A 275 9.59 -5.65 -6.46
CA LYS A 275 9.49 -4.76 -7.63
C LYS A 275 8.56 -3.60 -7.37
N ALA A 276 9.09 -2.38 -7.43
CA ALA A 276 8.34 -1.20 -7.06
C ALA A 276 7.38 -0.78 -8.18
N ALA A 277 6.17 -0.38 -7.81
CA ALA A 277 5.13 0.12 -8.68
C ALA A 277 5.19 1.65 -8.77
N PHE A 278 4.98 2.19 -9.97
CA PHE A 278 4.93 3.63 -10.20
C PHE A 278 3.64 4.24 -9.64
N GLU A 279 3.80 5.33 -8.92
CA GLU A 279 2.69 6.09 -8.37
C GLU A 279 2.99 7.59 -8.25
N ALA A 280 1.93 8.36 -8.07
CA ALA A 280 2.05 9.75 -7.69
C ALA A 280 0.92 10.17 -6.74
N PHE A 281 1.28 10.97 -5.75
CA PHE A 281 0.38 11.80 -4.95
C PHE A 281 0.77 13.25 -5.16
N ILE A 282 -0.08 14.03 -5.81
CA ILE A 282 0.11 15.48 -5.93
C ILE A 282 -0.75 16.14 -4.86
N THR A 283 -0.10 16.75 -3.88
CA THR A 283 -0.77 17.24 -2.68
C THR A 283 -0.36 18.68 -2.37
N VAL A 284 -1.20 19.37 -1.61
CA VAL A 284 -0.91 20.68 -1.03
C VAL A 284 -0.88 20.58 0.48
N VAL A 285 0.07 21.25 1.10
CA VAL A 285 0.28 21.16 2.56
C VAL A 285 -0.85 21.86 3.30
N ASP A 286 -1.43 21.17 4.27
CA ASP A 286 -2.31 21.78 5.27
C ASP A 286 -1.43 22.42 6.35
N ALA A 287 -1.15 23.72 6.20
CA ALA A 287 -0.26 24.43 7.12
C ALA A 287 -0.80 24.44 8.56
N LYS A 288 -2.12 24.49 8.74
CA LYS A 288 -2.75 24.54 10.05
C LYS A 288 -2.58 23.21 10.78
N GLU A 289 -2.89 22.09 10.13
CA GLU A 289 -2.75 20.77 10.75
C GLU A 289 -1.27 20.36 10.88
N THR A 290 -0.41 20.77 9.94
CA THR A 290 1.04 20.56 10.04
C THR A 290 1.66 21.35 11.19
N GLU A 291 1.11 22.50 11.56
CA GLU A 291 1.57 23.24 12.75
C GLU A 291 1.15 22.55 14.05
N LYS A 292 -0.06 21.96 14.10
CA LYS A 292 -0.47 21.11 15.24
C LYS A 292 0.49 19.95 15.45
N LEU A 293 0.94 19.31 14.35
CA LEU A 293 1.97 18.28 14.40
C LEU A 293 3.25 18.74 15.09
N LYS A 294 3.79 19.90 14.71
CA LYS A 294 5.01 20.44 15.35
C LYS A 294 4.82 20.63 16.86
N ARG A 295 3.64 21.12 17.26
CA ARG A 295 3.27 21.25 18.67
C ARG A 295 3.30 19.90 19.38
N PHE A 296 2.68 18.86 18.82
CA PHE A 296 2.64 17.53 19.45
C PHE A 296 3.98 16.82 19.45
N SER A 297 4.75 16.96 18.37
CA SER A 297 6.13 16.47 18.27
C SER A 297 7.00 16.98 19.41
N SER A 298 6.83 18.24 19.83
CA SER A 298 7.56 18.82 20.98
C SER A 298 7.23 18.15 22.32
N GLN A 299 6.10 17.43 22.42
CA GLN A 299 5.66 16.77 23.65
C GLN A 299 6.12 15.31 23.75
N LEU A 300 6.66 14.73 22.68
CA LEU A 300 6.92 13.29 22.63
C LEU A 300 7.85 12.79 23.72
N GLN A 301 8.91 13.53 24.07
CA GLN A 301 9.78 13.10 25.17
C GLN A 301 9.04 13.12 26.51
N ALA A 302 8.14 14.08 26.72
CA ALA A 302 7.31 14.12 27.93
C ALA A 302 6.27 12.99 27.96
N LEU A 303 5.77 12.58 26.79
CA LEU A 303 4.90 11.41 26.63
C LEU A 303 5.67 10.11 26.90
N GLU A 304 6.85 9.92 26.29
CA GLU A 304 7.75 8.78 26.56
C GLU A 304 8.05 8.63 28.05
N ASN A 305 8.45 9.73 28.70
CA ASN A 305 8.77 9.75 30.13
C ASN A 305 7.58 9.37 31.03
N ALA A 306 6.36 9.53 30.53
CA ALA A 306 5.12 9.28 31.25
C ALA A 306 4.42 7.98 30.84
N LEU A 307 4.98 7.20 29.91
CA LEU A 307 4.38 5.95 29.45
C LEU A 307 4.07 5.04 30.65
N PRO A 308 2.87 4.42 30.70
CA PRO A 308 2.41 3.59 31.82
C PRO A 308 3.08 2.20 31.81
N MET A 309 4.40 2.20 31.92
CA MET A 309 5.28 1.03 31.97
C MET A 309 6.44 1.29 32.93
N GLU A 310 7.22 0.26 33.26
CA GLU A 310 8.39 0.42 34.13
C GLU A 310 9.43 1.37 33.53
N ASP A 311 10.05 2.21 34.36
CA ASP A 311 11.01 3.24 33.95
C ASP A 311 12.18 2.68 33.13
N ARG A 312 12.63 1.45 33.44
CA ARG A 312 13.72 0.76 32.74
C ARG A 312 13.45 0.49 31.25
N TYR A 313 12.19 0.52 30.82
CA TYR A 313 11.81 0.32 29.43
C TYR A 313 11.64 1.63 28.66
N ARG A 314 11.61 2.78 29.36
CA ARG A 314 11.43 4.09 28.73
C ARG A 314 12.72 4.54 28.06
N ASN A 315 12.59 5.21 26.93
CA ASN A 315 13.71 5.80 26.24
C ASN A 315 14.07 7.17 26.87
N PRO A 316 15.23 7.31 27.54
CA PRO A 316 15.62 8.56 28.19
C PRO A 316 15.86 9.69 27.18
N LYS A 317 16.05 9.37 25.90
CA LYS A 317 16.24 10.33 24.81
C LYS A 317 15.71 9.75 23.50
N ILE A 318 14.49 10.12 23.13
CA ILE A 318 13.92 9.78 21.85
C ILE A 318 14.76 10.36 20.70
N GLY A 319 14.81 9.63 19.59
CA GLY A 319 15.45 10.12 18.37
C GLY A 319 14.71 11.32 17.78
N ALA A 320 15.32 11.97 16.80
CA ALA A 320 14.60 12.93 15.96
C ALA A 320 13.43 12.23 15.27
N LEU A 321 12.28 12.90 15.18
CA LEU A 321 11.13 12.33 14.50
C LEU A 321 11.36 12.27 12.99
N ALA A 322 10.86 11.18 12.41
CA ALA A 322 10.50 11.13 11.01
C ALA A 322 9.65 12.37 10.65
N PRO A 323 9.97 13.11 9.57
CA PRO A 323 9.13 14.21 9.12
C PRO A 323 7.69 13.73 8.92
N ILE A 324 6.73 14.44 9.50
CA ILE A 324 5.30 14.19 9.28
C ILE A 324 4.72 15.41 8.56
N ARG A 325 3.89 15.16 7.53
CA ARG A 325 3.17 16.19 6.78
C ARG A 325 1.69 15.86 6.73
N VAL A 326 0.84 16.83 7.06
CA VAL A 326 -0.59 16.74 6.76
C VAL A 326 -0.83 17.50 5.47
N VAL A 327 -1.46 16.83 4.52
CA VAL A 327 -1.67 17.37 3.17
C VAL A 327 -3.11 17.10 2.73
N ASN A 328 -3.55 17.88 1.75
CA ASN A 328 -4.78 17.62 1.02
C ASN A 328 -4.40 17.14 -0.38
N SER A 329 -4.84 15.92 -0.73
CA SER A 329 -4.63 15.34 -2.05
C SER A 329 -5.37 16.15 -3.12
N VAL A 330 -4.67 16.52 -4.19
CA VAL A 330 -5.26 17.15 -5.38
C VAL A 330 -5.47 16.09 -6.47
N PHE A 331 -4.53 15.15 -6.59
CA PHE A 331 -4.57 14.10 -7.60
C PHE A 331 -3.71 12.91 -7.17
N ALA A 332 -4.16 11.70 -7.50
CA ALA A 332 -3.42 10.46 -7.32
C ALA A 332 -3.43 9.67 -8.63
N ALA A 333 -2.34 8.95 -8.92
CA ALA A 333 -2.20 8.16 -10.15
C ALA A 333 -1.28 6.95 -9.96
N GLY A 334 -1.42 5.96 -10.83
CA GLY A 334 -0.67 4.71 -10.76
C GLY A 334 -1.11 3.84 -9.58
N ASP A 335 -0.15 3.28 -8.84
CA ASP A 335 -0.43 2.41 -7.67
C ASP A 335 -1.28 3.12 -6.59
N ALA A 336 -1.11 4.44 -6.48
CA ALA A 336 -1.87 5.32 -5.60
C ALA A 336 -3.38 5.44 -5.95
N ASN A 337 -3.80 5.02 -7.14
CA ASN A 337 -5.18 5.16 -7.60
C ASN A 337 -5.72 3.85 -8.22
N ARG A 338 -5.82 2.83 -7.37
CA ARG A 338 -6.43 1.53 -7.68
C ARG A 338 -7.18 0.94 -6.49
N GLY A 339 -8.45 0.60 -6.70
CA GLY A 339 -9.31 0.00 -5.67
C GLY A 339 -9.45 0.94 -4.47
N VAL A 340 -9.15 0.42 -3.28
CA VAL A 340 -9.18 1.19 -2.04
C VAL A 340 -8.10 2.27 -2.07
N GLN A 341 -8.51 3.52 -1.87
CA GLN A 341 -7.61 4.67 -1.88
C GLN A 341 -6.74 4.72 -0.63
N THR A 342 -5.48 5.12 -0.77
CA THR A 342 -4.54 5.35 0.35
C THR A 342 -5.04 6.48 1.27
N ALA A 343 -4.82 6.32 2.57
CA ALA A 343 -5.15 7.30 3.62
C ALA A 343 -3.91 8.06 4.11
N ALA A 344 -2.82 7.32 4.30
CA ALA A 344 -1.51 7.84 4.66
C ALA A 344 -0.44 6.89 4.08
N TYR A 345 0.79 7.37 4.00
CA TYR A 345 1.92 6.57 3.55
C TYR A 345 3.23 7.00 4.22
N ASN A 346 4.20 6.09 4.27
CA ASN A 346 5.52 6.29 4.87
C ASN A 346 6.60 5.87 3.89
N LEU A 347 7.42 6.82 3.44
CA LEU A 347 8.39 6.63 2.36
C LEU A 347 9.74 7.28 2.69
N PRO A 348 10.85 6.94 2.00
CA PRO A 348 10.96 5.87 1.00
C PRO A 348 10.96 4.47 1.65
N ASN A 349 10.83 3.43 0.80
CA ASN A 349 10.93 2.02 1.21
C ASN A 349 12.37 1.49 1.18
N ASP A 350 13.30 2.21 0.54
CA ASP A 350 14.70 1.78 0.43
C ASP A 350 15.40 1.76 1.80
N GLU A 351 15.73 0.57 2.27
CA GLU A 351 16.27 0.34 3.62
C GLU A 351 17.59 1.09 3.87
N ARG A 352 18.42 1.29 2.84
CA ARG A 352 19.69 2.01 2.99
C ARG A 352 19.44 3.49 3.24
N THR A 353 18.54 4.08 2.47
CA THR A 353 18.11 5.47 2.61
C THR A 353 17.40 5.67 3.95
N VAL A 354 16.52 4.75 4.34
CA VAL A 354 15.83 4.79 5.64
C VAL A 354 16.81 4.66 6.81
N ALA A 355 17.81 3.78 6.73
CA ALA A 355 18.81 3.63 7.77
C ALA A 355 19.68 4.88 7.95
N ALA A 356 19.98 5.60 6.86
CA ALA A 356 20.84 6.78 6.87
C ALA A 356 20.10 8.09 7.19
N HIS A 357 18.86 8.22 6.71
CA HIS A 357 18.13 9.49 6.68
C HIS A 357 16.72 9.44 7.29
N GLY A 358 16.23 8.25 7.64
CA GLY A 358 14.88 8.03 8.10
C GLY A 358 13.86 7.96 6.95
N SER A 359 12.59 8.05 7.32
CA SER A 359 11.45 8.11 6.39
C SER A 359 10.58 9.31 6.73
N LYS A 360 9.71 9.70 5.81
CA LYS A 360 8.70 10.74 5.98
C LYS A 360 7.30 10.13 5.86
N ARG A 361 6.43 10.55 6.77
CA ARG A 361 5.01 10.17 6.82
C ARG A 361 4.14 11.28 6.28
N VAL A 362 3.17 10.92 5.46
CA VAL A 362 2.22 11.86 4.87
C VAL A 362 0.80 11.40 5.15
N LEU A 363 -0.01 12.28 5.74
CA LEU A 363 -1.43 12.04 6.02
C LEU A 363 -2.30 12.82 5.04
N LEU A 364 -3.17 12.11 4.31
CA LEU A 364 -4.05 12.68 3.28
C LEU A 364 -5.39 13.10 3.91
N ARG A 365 -5.43 14.25 4.57
CA ARG A 365 -6.57 14.70 5.39
C ARG A 365 -7.91 14.69 4.66
N ASN A 366 -7.96 15.19 3.42
CA ASN A 366 -9.20 15.21 2.65
C ASN A 366 -9.64 13.81 2.17
N MET A 367 -8.71 12.87 2.02
CA MET A 367 -9.04 11.46 1.77
C MET A 367 -9.60 10.81 3.04
N ASP A 368 -9.02 11.10 4.20
CA ASP A 368 -9.55 10.65 5.48
C ASP A 368 -10.92 11.23 5.77
N LEU A 369 -11.17 12.49 5.44
CA LEU A 369 -12.49 13.10 5.55
C LEU A 369 -13.52 12.37 4.68
N ALA A 370 -13.16 12.06 3.43
CA ALA A 370 -14.02 11.29 2.54
C ALA A 370 -14.32 9.89 3.11
N LYS A 371 -13.31 9.17 3.58
CA LYS A 371 -13.48 7.85 4.23
C LYS A 371 -14.33 7.95 5.50
N PHE A 372 -14.12 8.98 6.30
CA PHE A 372 -14.89 9.24 7.51
C PHE A 372 -16.38 9.41 7.18
N GLU A 373 -16.70 10.30 6.24
CA GLU A 373 -18.09 10.60 5.88
C GLU A 373 -18.80 9.46 5.15
N LYS A 374 -18.10 8.78 4.24
CA LYS A 374 -18.69 7.77 3.35
C LYS A 374 -18.62 6.35 3.88
N THR A 375 -17.72 6.08 4.82
CA THR A 375 -17.50 4.74 5.37
C THR A 375 -17.71 4.71 6.88
N LEU A 376 -16.94 5.50 7.65
CA LEU A 376 -16.98 5.39 9.12
C LEU A 376 -18.32 5.81 9.72
N VAL A 377 -18.89 6.93 9.28
CA VAL A 377 -20.20 7.41 9.77
C VAL A 377 -21.33 6.42 9.46
N PRO A 378 -21.45 5.86 8.23
CA PRO A 378 -22.40 4.78 7.97
C PRO A 378 -22.18 3.53 8.83
N ILE A 379 -20.93 3.11 9.04
CA ILE A 379 -20.60 1.99 9.93
C ILE A 379 -21.06 2.28 11.36
N ALA A 380 -20.76 3.48 11.88
CA ALA A 380 -21.14 3.87 13.24
C ALA A 380 -22.66 3.80 13.46
N LYS A 381 -23.48 4.18 12.47
CA LYS A 381 -24.94 4.08 12.56
C LYS A 381 -25.46 2.65 12.74
N ILE A 382 -24.64 1.66 12.40
CA ILE A 382 -24.97 0.23 12.55
C ILE A 382 -24.29 -0.35 13.81
N ALA A 383 -23.04 0.03 14.06
CA ALA A 383 -22.18 -0.63 15.02
C ALA A 383 -22.30 -0.12 16.46
N ILE A 384 -22.78 1.11 16.67
CA ILE A 384 -22.88 1.72 18.01
C ILE A 384 -24.30 2.21 18.31
N ALA A 385 -24.56 2.53 19.59
CA ALA A 385 -25.85 3.04 20.03
C ALA A 385 -26.21 4.36 19.31
N PRO A 386 -27.47 4.57 18.88
CA PRO A 386 -27.84 5.74 18.09
C PRO A 386 -27.51 7.10 18.73
N ASP A 387 -27.56 7.19 20.06
CA ASP A 387 -27.28 8.40 20.83
C ASP A 387 -25.78 8.76 20.89
N LEU A 388 -24.89 7.80 20.58
CA LEU A 388 -23.45 7.98 20.50
C LEU A 388 -22.96 8.39 19.10
N VAL A 389 -23.77 8.20 18.05
CA VAL A 389 -23.38 8.53 16.67
C VAL A 389 -23.00 10.00 16.52
N ARG A 390 -23.66 10.91 17.26
CA ARG A 390 -23.33 12.35 17.27
C ARG A 390 -21.93 12.68 17.82
N SER A 391 -21.34 11.76 18.58
CA SER A 391 -19.99 11.90 19.13
C SER A 391 -18.91 11.44 18.15
N VAL A 392 -19.29 10.81 17.04
CA VAL A 392 -18.38 10.44 15.96
C VAL A 392 -18.12 11.69 15.12
N GLN A 393 -16.96 12.31 15.33
CA GLN A 393 -16.55 13.57 14.71
C GLN A 393 -15.21 13.40 13.98
N PHE A 394 -15.04 14.15 12.89
CA PHE A 394 -13.85 14.03 12.05
C PHE A 394 -12.57 14.51 12.75
N ASP A 395 -12.61 15.65 13.43
CA ASP A 395 -11.40 16.21 14.05
C ASP A 395 -10.80 15.28 15.13
N PRO A 396 -11.57 14.68 16.06
CA PRO A 396 -11.05 13.65 16.95
C PRO A 396 -10.54 12.39 16.23
N PHE A 397 -11.24 11.93 15.18
CA PHE A 397 -10.80 10.79 14.38
C PHE A 397 -9.44 11.06 13.72
N PHE A 398 -9.29 12.19 13.05
CA PHE A 398 -8.05 12.57 12.40
C PHE A 398 -6.93 12.83 13.41
N THR A 399 -7.24 13.43 14.56
CA THR A 399 -6.28 13.61 15.66
C THR A 399 -5.81 12.27 16.21
N GLN A 400 -6.67 11.24 16.27
CA GLN A 400 -6.27 9.89 16.68
C GLN A 400 -5.30 9.27 15.69
N ILE A 401 -5.53 9.38 14.38
CA ILE A 401 -4.57 8.94 13.36
C ILE A 401 -3.24 9.67 13.54
N LEU A 402 -3.29 10.98 13.79
CA LEU A 402 -2.09 11.76 14.05
C LEU A 402 -1.30 11.25 15.26
N MET A 403 -2.00 10.95 16.36
CA MET A 403 -1.38 10.41 17.55
C MET A 403 -0.85 9.00 17.30
N HIS A 404 -1.59 8.14 16.61
CA HIS A 404 -1.14 6.81 16.20
C HIS A 404 0.23 6.90 15.52
N GLU A 405 0.36 7.76 14.51
CA GLU A 405 1.64 7.94 13.79
C GLU A 405 2.76 8.42 14.72
N LEU A 406 2.47 9.40 15.59
CA LEU A 406 3.44 9.88 16.57
C LEU A 406 3.86 8.77 17.56
N MET A 407 2.93 7.88 17.94
CA MET A 407 3.17 6.85 18.95
C MET A 407 4.01 5.68 18.45
N HIS A 408 4.09 5.45 17.13
CA HIS A 408 5.15 4.60 16.58
C HIS A 408 6.56 5.09 16.97
N GLY A 409 6.73 6.40 17.15
CA GLY A 409 8.01 7.03 17.49
C GLY A 409 8.42 6.90 18.96
N ILE A 410 7.59 6.32 19.82
CA ILE A 410 7.86 6.17 21.27
C ILE A 410 7.63 4.72 21.74
N GLY A 411 8.05 4.45 22.97
CA GLY A 411 8.09 3.12 23.57
C GLY A 411 9.37 2.35 23.22
N PRO A 412 9.45 1.05 23.59
CA PRO A 412 10.62 0.24 23.33
C PRO A 412 10.94 0.15 21.83
N GLN A 413 12.14 0.54 21.42
CA GLN A 413 12.63 0.42 20.03
C GLN A 413 13.93 -0.39 19.96
N ARG A 414 14.83 -0.16 20.90
CA ARG A 414 16.03 -0.97 21.15
C ARG A 414 15.89 -1.63 22.51
N ILE A 415 16.16 -2.92 22.57
CA ILE A 415 16.01 -3.73 23.78
C ILE A 415 17.23 -4.61 23.97
N VAL A 416 17.42 -5.11 25.18
CA VAL A 416 18.42 -6.14 25.49
C VAL A 416 17.69 -7.40 25.89
N VAL A 417 17.94 -8.49 25.18
CA VAL A 417 17.39 -9.82 25.47
C VAL A 417 18.54 -10.76 25.75
N ASN A 418 18.60 -11.31 26.97
CA ASN A 418 19.68 -12.20 27.40
C ASN A 418 21.10 -11.64 27.17
N GLY A 419 21.28 -10.34 27.41
CA GLY A 419 22.56 -9.65 27.22
C GLY A 419 22.89 -9.29 25.77
N ARG A 420 22.02 -9.61 24.80
CA ARG A 420 22.17 -9.26 23.39
C ARG A 420 21.30 -8.06 23.03
N GLU A 421 21.89 -7.09 22.34
CA GLU A 421 21.12 -6.00 21.73
C GLU A 421 20.18 -6.54 20.64
N SER A 422 18.94 -6.07 20.67
CA SER A 422 17.90 -6.45 19.71
C SER A 422 16.85 -5.37 19.57
N THR A 423 15.78 -5.67 18.84
CA THR A 423 14.59 -4.81 18.69
C THR A 423 13.32 -5.63 18.98
N PRO A 424 12.22 -5.01 19.42
CA PRO A 424 10.95 -5.72 19.57
C PRO A 424 10.53 -6.42 18.28
N ARG A 425 10.75 -5.81 17.13
CA ARG A 425 10.48 -6.41 15.81
C ARG A 425 11.25 -7.72 15.60
N ALA A 426 12.55 -7.73 15.90
CA ALA A 426 13.39 -8.91 15.71
C ALA A 426 13.00 -10.08 16.64
N GLU A 427 12.58 -9.75 17.87
CA GLU A 427 12.18 -10.77 18.86
C GLU A 427 10.73 -11.26 18.67
N LEU A 428 9.82 -10.38 18.23
CA LEU A 428 8.40 -10.70 18.00
C LEU A 428 8.10 -11.26 16.61
N GLN A 429 9.02 -11.13 15.66
CA GLN A 429 8.93 -11.74 14.32
C GLN A 429 7.57 -11.50 13.64
N GLU A 430 6.82 -12.54 13.29
CA GLU A 430 5.56 -12.47 12.55
C GLU A 430 4.44 -11.73 13.29
N VAL A 431 4.48 -11.66 14.63
CA VAL A 431 3.48 -10.93 15.41
C VAL A 431 3.86 -9.46 15.63
N SER A 432 5.06 -9.05 15.23
CA SER A 432 5.57 -7.69 15.48
C SER A 432 4.67 -6.59 14.93
N SER A 433 4.20 -6.70 13.68
CA SER A 433 3.34 -5.70 13.06
C SER A 433 2.02 -5.55 13.82
N THR A 434 1.34 -6.67 14.11
CA THR A 434 0.07 -6.65 14.85
C THR A 434 0.21 -5.99 16.22
N ILE A 435 1.30 -6.27 16.94
CA ILE A 435 1.58 -5.68 18.26
C ILE A 435 1.92 -4.19 18.14
N GLU A 436 2.72 -3.80 17.15
CA GLU A 436 3.14 -2.41 16.95
C GLU A 436 1.96 -1.50 16.55
N GLU A 437 1.05 -1.97 15.67
CA GLU A 437 -0.18 -1.25 15.32
C GLU A 437 -1.11 -1.11 16.54
N CYS A 438 -1.32 -2.19 17.29
CA CYS A 438 -2.10 -2.16 18.52
C CYS A 438 -1.51 -1.18 19.54
N LYS A 439 -0.18 -1.15 19.69
CA LYS A 439 0.53 -0.18 20.53
C LYS A 439 0.25 1.24 20.04
N ALA A 440 0.45 1.53 18.77
CA ALA A 440 0.25 2.87 18.21
C ALA A 440 -1.17 3.39 18.44
N ASP A 441 -2.19 2.54 18.23
CA ASP A 441 -3.58 2.89 18.48
C ASP A 441 -3.88 3.16 19.97
N VAL A 442 -3.54 2.21 20.85
CA VAL A 442 -3.88 2.29 22.27
C VAL A 442 -3.09 3.40 22.97
N VAL A 443 -1.79 3.50 22.69
CA VAL A 443 -0.95 4.57 23.23
C VAL A 443 -1.36 5.91 22.61
N GLY A 444 -1.84 5.92 21.36
CA GLY A 444 -2.37 7.12 20.71
C GLY A 444 -3.55 7.70 21.49
N ILE A 445 -4.51 6.85 21.87
CA ILE A 445 -5.65 7.24 22.71
C ILE A 445 -5.18 7.74 24.09
N TRP A 446 -4.22 7.04 24.72
CA TRP A 446 -3.63 7.47 26.00
C TRP A 446 -2.97 8.85 25.90
N ALA A 447 -2.21 9.09 24.84
CA ALA A 447 -1.53 10.36 24.59
C ALA A 447 -2.54 11.48 24.36
N MET A 448 -3.60 11.24 23.56
CA MET A 448 -4.70 12.19 23.40
C MET A 448 -5.30 12.58 24.74
N GLN A 449 -5.67 11.60 25.56
CA GLN A 449 -6.29 11.84 26.88
C GLN A 449 -5.37 12.68 27.79
N ARG A 450 -4.06 12.40 27.77
CA ARG A 450 -3.07 13.13 28.55
C ARG A 450 -2.93 14.57 28.07
N LEU A 451 -2.81 14.79 26.76
CA LEU A 451 -2.70 16.14 26.17
C LEU A 451 -3.98 16.97 26.41
N VAL A 452 -5.17 16.37 26.32
CA VAL A 452 -6.44 17.01 26.69
C VAL A 452 -6.44 17.43 28.16
N SER A 453 -6.02 16.54 29.07
CA SER A 453 -5.95 16.84 30.51
C SER A 453 -4.99 17.98 30.87
N GLN A 454 -4.04 18.28 29.99
CA GLN A 454 -3.06 19.35 30.13
C GLN A 454 -3.47 20.64 29.40
N GLY A 455 -4.64 20.67 28.76
CA GLY A 455 -5.10 21.81 27.94
C GLY A 455 -4.29 22.00 26.66
N GLN A 456 -3.65 20.94 26.16
CA GLN A 456 -2.84 20.98 24.94
C GLN A 456 -3.57 20.52 23.69
N LEU A 457 -4.72 19.86 23.85
CA LEU A 457 -5.64 19.42 22.79
C LEU A 457 -7.05 19.96 23.02
#